data_AF-A0A3D2NDV1-F1
#
_entry.id   AF-A0A3D2NDV1-F1
#
_cell.length_a   1.000
_cell.length_b   1.000
_cell.length_c   1.000
_cell.angle_alpha   90.00
_cell.angle_beta   90.00
_cell.angle_gamma   90.00
#
_symmetry.space_group_name_H-M   'P 1'
#
loop_
_entity.id
_entity.type
_entity.pdbx_description
1 polymer ?
#
loop_
_entity_poly.entity_id
_entity_poly.type
_entity_poly.pdbx_seq_one_letter_code
_entity_poly.pdbx_strand_id
1 'polypeptide(L)'
;MSTIGTVEDDLARVLAQTESATRPGDPARARLDVHFSDLHRAASRLFGGAADGAERLDALVEIALEAWHTRSLDLKVHGDQRAADPQRLSSRYALGAACYADRYAGNLAGLRDEIPYLRHLGVSLLHVLSPFARGTDGRPDFTRIDPGLGSMDRLSALAADLRLAGISLAVDVTCGDDPVTFACDVSRLAGCGVEVFVMPDTDAAALTSAVLAVGAPGVQVIAPSPGSAPLWESLATGDAAPLRRAVSWRSGATGITSIRDADAVHWAGDGDALTAFYERSGRGVAADGGLAGTTASLAGLGDGDPHAEARVALAHALALSLPGVPMLWLGDEVGQLNDDSHRDDPERRDDPRWLHRGQKPRDLYAARHDIGSSAGRVFQAITKLIAVRHTAPEFDGSRLVDFEVPAESIVAFQRPGDDAGILVIANVGSAAVSIPAVTFSGFDADAEDLVDGIRIDLAEGLELAPYEARWLRVVPRS
;
A
#
# COMPACT_ATOMS: atom_id res chain seq x y z
N MET A 1 12.82 12.44 -37.14
CA MET A 1 13.13 11.09 -36.66
C MET A 1 14.55 11.05 -36.15
N SER A 2 14.71 11.35 -34.87
CA SER A 2 15.98 11.34 -34.14
C SER A 2 15.89 10.34 -33.00
N THR A 3 16.90 9.48 -32.85
CA THR A 3 17.04 8.58 -31.69
C THR A 3 17.54 9.36 -30.48
N ILE A 4 17.34 8.80 -29.28
CA ILE A 4 17.91 9.35 -28.03
C ILE A 4 19.45 9.28 -28.10
N GLY A 5 20.12 10.38 -27.79
CA GLY A 5 21.57 10.55 -27.82
C GLY A 5 22.20 10.47 -26.43
N THR A 6 23.26 11.25 -26.20
CA THR A 6 23.87 11.38 -24.88
C THR A 6 23.02 12.27 -23.98
N VAL A 7 23.17 12.13 -22.66
CA VAL A 7 22.44 12.94 -21.68
C VAL A 7 22.76 14.42 -21.89
N GLU A 8 24.03 14.76 -22.13
CA GLU A 8 24.49 16.13 -22.32
C GLU A 8 23.92 16.76 -23.60
N ASP A 9 23.96 16.04 -24.72
CA ASP A 9 23.48 16.53 -26.02
C ASP A 9 21.96 16.72 -26.01
N ASP A 10 21.22 15.73 -25.48
CA ASP A 10 19.77 15.81 -25.40
C ASP A 10 19.30 16.88 -24.41
N LEU A 11 20.00 17.07 -23.28
CA LEU A 11 19.70 18.15 -22.35
C LEU A 11 19.90 19.50 -23.03
N ALA A 12 21.04 19.73 -23.68
CA ALA A 12 21.30 21.00 -24.37
C ALA A 12 20.24 21.31 -25.44
N ARG A 13 19.82 20.28 -26.18
CA ARG A 13 18.79 20.37 -27.22
C ARG A 13 17.41 20.72 -26.65
N VAL A 14 16.96 20.00 -25.61
CA VAL A 14 15.69 20.25 -24.92
C VAL A 14 15.64 21.67 -24.35
N LEU A 15 16.74 22.16 -23.79
CA LEU A 15 16.79 23.49 -23.20
C LEU A 15 16.76 24.62 -24.23
N ALA A 16 17.38 24.41 -25.38
CA ALA A 16 17.26 25.33 -26.50
C ALA A 16 15.81 25.40 -27.03
N GLN A 17 15.11 24.27 -27.08
CA GLN A 17 13.70 24.22 -27.51
C GLN A 17 12.75 24.86 -26.48
N THR A 18 13.02 24.67 -25.19
CA THR A 18 12.15 25.10 -24.09
C THR A 18 12.59 26.40 -23.41
N GLU A 19 13.51 27.16 -24.01
CA GLU A 19 14.11 28.38 -23.43
C GLU A 19 13.04 29.39 -22.95
N SER A 20 11.95 29.54 -23.71
CA SER A 20 10.87 30.47 -23.36
C SER A 20 10.10 30.07 -22.09
N ALA A 21 10.04 28.77 -21.80
CA ALA A 21 9.39 28.15 -20.64
C ALA A 21 10.36 27.87 -19.49
N THR A 22 11.68 27.95 -19.70
CA THR A 22 12.71 27.62 -18.70
C THR A 22 13.62 28.81 -18.38
N ARG A 23 13.00 29.97 -18.13
CA ARG A 23 13.75 31.21 -17.88
C ARG A 23 14.67 31.09 -16.65
N PRO A 24 15.81 31.81 -16.61
CA PRO A 24 16.66 31.85 -15.44
C PRO A 24 15.87 32.19 -14.17
N GLY A 25 15.96 31.34 -13.14
CA GLY A 25 15.20 31.46 -11.89
C GLY A 25 13.89 30.67 -11.84
N ASP A 26 13.49 29.99 -12.91
CA ASP A 26 12.34 29.07 -12.87
C ASP A 26 12.68 27.81 -12.05
N PRO A 27 11.91 27.46 -11.00
CA PRO A 27 12.12 26.23 -10.24
C PRO A 27 12.04 24.95 -11.08
N ALA A 28 11.21 24.91 -12.13
CA ALA A 28 11.15 23.74 -13.00
C ALA A 28 12.43 23.54 -13.81
N ARG A 29 13.12 24.63 -14.17
CA ARG A 29 14.43 24.55 -14.84
C ARG A 29 15.47 23.90 -13.91
N ALA A 30 15.53 24.33 -12.66
CA ALA A 30 16.45 23.74 -11.68
C ALA A 30 16.14 22.25 -11.42
N ARG A 31 14.86 21.88 -11.32
CA ARG A 31 14.48 20.46 -11.18
C ARG A 31 14.76 19.65 -12.43
N LEU A 32 14.57 20.21 -13.62
CA LEU A 32 14.96 19.57 -14.87
C LEU A 32 16.46 19.25 -14.86
N ASP A 33 17.33 20.21 -14.48
CA ASP A 33 18.77 19.95 -14.38
C ASP A 33 19.10 18.78 -13.43
N VAL A 34 18.40 18.66 -12.30
CA VAL A 34 18.63 17.61 -11.31
C VAL A 34 18.10 16.24 -11.78
N HIS A 35 16.92 16.21 -12.40
CA HIS A 35 16.19 14.97 -12.69
C HIS A 35 16.31 14.50 -14.15
N PHE A 36 16.90 15.29 -15.04
CA PHE A 36 16.99 14.94 -16.47
C PHE A 36 17.72 13.62 -16.71
N SER A 37 18.75 13.29 -15.92
CA SER A 37 19.46 12.01 -16.08
C SER A 37 18.58 10.80 -15.79
N ASP A 38 17.65 10.91 -14.83
CA ASP A 38 16.72 9.83 -14.50
C ASP A 38 15.61 9.73 -15.56
N LEU A 39 15.10 10.88 -16.03
CA LEU A 39 14.14 10.94 -17.13
C LEU A 39 14.74 10.36 -18.42
N HIS A 40 15.96 10.77 -18.78
CA HIS A 40 16.69 10.27 -19.95
C HIS A 40 16.94 8.77 -19.87
N ARG A 41 17.36 8.25 -18.70
CA ARG A 41 17.54 6.82 -18.47
C ARG A 41 16.23 6.04 -18.65
N ALA A 42 15.15 6.51 -18.05
CA ALA A 42 13.84 5.86 -18.17
C ALA A 42 13.30 5.91 -19.61
N ALA A 43 13.39 7.06 -20.27
CA ALA A 43 13.02 7.24 -21.66
C ALA A 43 13.86 6.36 -22.61
N SER A 44 15.16 6.21 -22.34
CA SER A 44 16.05 5.35 -23.12
C SER A 44 15.66 3.87 -23.03
N ARG A 45 15.18 3.41 -21.87
CA ARG A 45 14.69 2.02 -21.73
C ARG A 45 13.45 1.75 -22.57
N LEU A 46 12.51 2.70 -22.59
CA LEU A 46 11.23 2.55 -23.30
C LEU A 46 11.33 2.89 -24.80
N PHE A 47 12.15 3.85 -25.17
CA PHE A 47 12.17 4.45 -26.51
C PHE A 47 13.55 4.43 -27.19
N GLY A 48 14.60 3.87 -26.58
CA GLY A 48 15.95 3.95 -27.13
C GLY A 48 16.13 3.32 -28.51
N GLY A 49 15.30 2.33 -28.86
CA GLY A 49 15.26 1.73 -30.20
C GLY A 49 14.31 2.41 -31.19
N ALA A 50 13.53 3.40 -30.75
CA ALA A 50 12.52 4.05 -31.57
C ALA A 50 13.11 5.19 -32.40
N ALA A 51 12.72 5.28 -33.67
CA ALA A 51 13.21 6.31 -34.59
C ALA A 51 12.71 7.73 -34.23
N ASP A 52 11.70 7.83 -33.37
CA ASP A 52 11.14 9.07 -32.80
C ASP A 52 11.51 9.23 -31.31
N GLY A 53 12.48 8.48 -30.79
CA GLY A 53 12.79 8.45 -29.36
C GLY A 53 13.18 9.82 -28.76
N ALA A 54 13.96 10.64 -29.48
CA ALA A 54 14.30 11.99 -29.01
C ALA A 54 13.07 12.92 -29.00
N GLU A 55 12.20 12.81 -30.01
CA GLU A 55 10.96 13.60 -30.08
C GLU A 55 10.01 13.24 -28.92
N ARG A 56 9.97 11.97 -28.51
CA ARG A 56 9.22 11.53 -27.32
C ARG A 56 9.82 12.05 -26.02
N LEU A 57 11.15 12.07 -25.89
CA LEU A 57 11.83 12.66 -24.74
C LEU A 57 11.50 14.16 -24.62
N ASP A 58 11.48 14.88 -25.73
CA ASP A 58 11.15 16.31 -25.78
C ASP A 58 9.72 16.54 -25.30
N ALA A 59 8.77 15.76 -25.82
CA ALA A 59 7.38 15.82 -25.41
C ALA A 59 7.20 15.57 -23.90
N LEU A 60 7.96 14.64 -23.31
CA LEU A 60 7.92 14.39 -21.86
C LEU A 60 8.42 15.58 -21.04
N VAL A 61 9.46 16.27 -21.51
CA VAL A 61 9.93 17.49 -20.84
C VAL A 61 8.93 18.62 -20.99
N GLU A 62 8.35 18.81 -22.18
CA GLU A 62 7.28 19.79 -22.40
C GLU A 62 6.09 19.53 -21.46
N ILE A 63 5.65 18.27 -21.35
CA ILE A 63 4.59 17.85 -20.41
C ILE A 63 4.97 18.22 -18.97
N ALA A 64 6.19 17.94 -18.53
CA ALA A 64 6.63 18.24 -17.18
C ALA A 64 6.64 19.75 -16.90
N LEU A 65 7.15 20.55 -17.84
CA LEU A 65 7.18 22.00 -17.72
C LEU A 65 5.77 22.60 -17.70
N GLU A 66 4.91 22.20 -18.63
CA GLU A 66 3.53 22.66 -18.69
C GLU A 66 2.75 22.29 -17.41
N ALA A 67 2.94 21.06 -16.93
CA ALA A 67 2.35 20.61 -15.66
C ALA A 67 2.78 21.50 -14.50
N TRP A 68 4.06 21.89 -14.42
CA TRP A 68 4.51 22.85 -13.40
C TRP A 68 3.88 24.22 -13.59
N HIS A 69 3.92 24.81 -14.79
CA HIS A 69 3.48 26.19 -14.99
C HIS A 69 1.98 26.35 -14.73
N THR A 70 1.17 25.37 -15.12
CA THR A 70 -0.29 25.37 -14.96
C THR A 70 -0.75 24.97 -13.55
N ARG A 71 0.11 24.33 -12.74
CA ARG A 71 -0.20 23.92 -11.36
C ARG A 71 -0.49 25.14 -10.46
N SER A 72 -1.54 25.01 -9.64
CA SER A 72 -1.94 26.04 -8.68
C SER A 72 -0.86 26.30 -7.61
N LEU A 73 -0.85 27.51 -7.06
CA LEU A 73 0.17 27.91 -6.07
C LEU A 73 0.13 27.03 -4.81
N ASP A 74 -1.06 26.64 -4.33
CA ASP A 74 -1.19 25.78 -3.16
C ASP A 74 -0.58 24.40 -3.38
N LEU A 75 -0.79 23.80 -4.57
CA LEU A 75 -0.21 22.52 -4.94
C LEU A 75 1.30 22.59 -5.21
N LYS A 76 1.83 23.75 -5.62
CA LYS A 76 3.27 23.98 -5.73
C LYS A 76 3.94 24.00 -4.36
N VAL A 77 3.41 24.82 -3.45
CA VAL A 77 3.93 24.93 -2.07
C VAL A 77 3.82 23.59 -1.34
N HIS A 78 2.67 22.91 -1.46
CA HIS A 78 2.49 21.61 -0.85
C HIS A 78 3.44 20.56 -1.44
N GLY A 79 3.60 20.56 -2.76
CA GLY A 79 4.53 19.66 -3.45
C GLY A 79 5.97 19.82 -2.98
N ASP A 80 6.46 21.06 -2.88
CA ASP A 80 7.82 21.35 -2.40
C ASP A 80 8.00 20.92 -0.92
N GLN A 81 6.99 21.12 -0.07
CA GLN A 81 7.01 20.63 1.33
C GLN A 81 7.12 19.10 1.39
N ARG A 82 6.37 18.39 0.55
CA ARG A 82 6.42 16.93 0.47
C ARG A 82 7.77 16.45 -0.08
N ALA A 83 8.30 17.10 -1.11
CA ALA A 83 9.58 16.75 -1.71
C ALA A 83 10.75 16.90 -0.71
N ALA A 84 10.63 17.80 0.26
CA ALA A 84 11.59 17.97 1.35
C ALA A 84 11.52 16.86 2.42
N ASP A 85 10.47 16.03 2.42
CA ASP A 85 10.27 14.90 3.33
C ASP A 85 10.13 13.56 2.55
N PRO A 86 11.24 13.04 2.00
CA PRO A 86 11.21 11.83 1.17
C PRO A 86 10.89 10.56 1.99
N GLN A 87 10.99 10.61 3.32
CA GLN A 87 10.79 9.46 4.20
C GLN A 87 9.34 9.28 4.66
N ARG A 88 8.42 10.16 4.24
CA ARG A 88 6.99 10.13 4.61
C ARG A 88 6.35 8.75 4.54
N LEU A 89 6.55 8.02 3.44
CA LEU A 89 5.93 6.69 3.24
C LEU A 89 6.61 5.57 4.04
N SER A 90 7.82 5.81 4.53
CA SER A 90 8.52 4.92 5.46
C SER A 90 8.38 5.35 6.92
N SER A 91 7.60 6.39 7.20
CA SER A 91 7.36 6.79 8.58
C SER A 91 6.44 5.78 9.28
N ARG A 92 6.60 5.65 10.59
CA ARG A 92 5.67 4.95 11.46
C ARG A 92 4.23 5.47 11.34
N TYR A 93 4.05 6.75 10.97
CA TYR A 93 2.72 7.36 10.73
C TYR A 93 2.12 7.06 9.35
N ALA A 94 2.86 6.39 8.45
CA ALA A 94 2.31 5.97 7.18
C ALA A 94 1.27 4.87 7.41
N LEU A 95 0.01 5.17 7.08
CA LEU A 95 -1.10 4.22 7.06
C LEU A 95 -1.97 4.49 5.84
N GLY A 96 -2.03 3.50 4.94
CA GLY A 96 -2.91 3.50 3.79
C GLY A 96 -4.27 2.89 4.11
N ALA A 97 -5.30 3.37 3.43
CA ALA A 97 -6.59 2.74 3.33
C ALA A 97 -7.01 2.67 1.85
N ALA A 98 -7.55 1.52 1.42
CA ALA A 98 -7.95 1.27 0.05
C ALA A 98 -9.43 0.90 -0.02
N CYS A 99 -10.13 1.43 -1.03
CA CYS A 99 -11.53 1.10 -1.29
C CYS A 99 -11.99 1.45 -2.71
N TYR A 100 -13.11 0.86 -3.12
CA TYR A 100 -13.94 1.38 -4.21
C TYR A 100 -14.90 2.45 -3.67
N ALA A 101 -14.95 3.62 -4.33
CA ALA A 101 -15.74 4.76 -3.85
C ALA A 101 -17.24 4.46 -3.73
N ASP A 102 -17.80 3.76 -4.71
CA ASP A 102 -19.20 3.33 -4.73
C ASP A 102 -19.53 2.28 -3.67
N ARG A 103 -18.66 1.28 -3.49
CA ARG A 103 -18.86 0.20 -2.52
C ARG A 103 -18.74 0.71 -1.08
N TYR A 104 -17.78 1.61 -0.84
CA TYR A 104 -17.50 2.07 0.50
C TYR A 104 -18.41 3.22 0.93
N ALA A 105 -18.62 4.20 0.04
CA ALA A 105 -19.30 5.43 0.39
C ALA A 105 -20.30 5.90 -0.68
N GLY A 106 -20.66 5.05 -1.64
CA GLY A 106 -21.61 5.36 -2.70
C GLY A 106 -21.03 6.19 -3.86
N ASN A 107 -20.14 7.16 -3.60
CA ASN A 107 -19.46 7.97 -4.61
C ASN A 107 -18.36 8.86 -3.97
N LEU A 108 -17.74 9.76 -4.76
CA LEU A 108 -16.69 10.66 -4.27
C LEU A 108 -17.18 11.66 -3.20
N ALA A 109 -18.45 12.07 -3.23
CA ALA A 109 -19.00 12.95 -2.20
C ALA A 109 -19.20 12.19 -0.87
N GLY A 110 -19.66 10.94 -0.93
CA GLY A 110 -19.68 10.10 0.26
C GLY A 110 -18.29 9.83 0.83
N LEU A 111 -17.27 9.65 -0.02
CA LEU A 111 -15.88 9.53 0.47
C LEU A 111 -15.42 10.78 1.23
N ARG A 112 -15.86 11.97 0.81
CA ARG A 112 -15.59 13.22 1.53
C ARG A 112 -16.24 13.20 2.92
N ASP A 113 -17.44 12.64 3.06
CA ASP A 113 -18.14 12.52 4.34
C ASP A 113 -17.43 11.52 5.30
N GLU A 114 -16.62 10.60 4.77
CA GLU A 114 -15.86 9.61 5.54
C GLU A 114 -14.51 10.13 6.08
N ILE A 115 -14.06 11.32 5.66
CA ILE A 115 -12.79 11.91 6.11
C ILE A 115 -12.64 11.93 7.64
N PRO A 116 -13.65 12.31 8.45
CA PRO A 116 -13.52 12.27 9.91
C PRO A 116 -13.23 10.87 10.45
N TYR A 117 -13.81 9.83 9.85
CA TYR A 117 -13.57 8.44 10.24
C TYR A 117 -12.17 7.99 9.83
N LEU A 118 -11.74 8.29 8.61
CA LEU A 118 -10.38 7.98 8.14
C LEU A 118 -9.31 8.63 9.02
N ARG A 119 -9.53 9.90 9.43
CA ARG A 119 -8.65 10.58 10.40
C ARG A 119 -8.65 9.90 11.77
N HIS A 120 -9.81 9.45 12.24
CA HIS A 120 -9.91 8.74 13.52
C HIS A 120 -9.12 7.42 13.51
N LEU A 121 -9.11 6.70 12.38
CA LEU A 121 -8.26 5.53 12.19
C LEU A 121 -6.76 5.86 12.11
N GLY A 122 -6.40 7.11 11.82
CA GLY A 122 -5.02 7.52 11.59
C GLY A 122 -4.54 7.31 10.16
N VAL A 123 -5.45 7.17 9.19
CA VAL A 123 -5.12 7.04 7.76
C VAL A 123 -4.40 8.30 7.28
N SER A 124 -3.28 8.13 6.59
CA SER A 124 -2.49 9.19 5.96
C SER A 124 -2.52 9.14 4.43
N LEU A 125 -3.06 8.07 3.85
CA LEU A 125 -3.16 7.83 2.41
C LEU A 125 -4.48 7.11 2.09
N LEU A 126 -5.33 7.68 1.25
CA LEU A 126 -6.56 7.03 0.76
C LEU A 126 -6.37 6.64 -0.71
N HIS A 127 -6.30 5.34 -0.98
CA HIS A 127 -6.30 4.78 -2.33
C HIS A 127 -7.73 4.51 -2.79
N VAL A 128 -8.20 5.32 -3.73
CA VAL A 128 -9.49 5.14 -4.40
C VAL A 128 -9.26 4.30 -5.65
N LEU A 129 -9.84 3.10 -5.68
CA LEU A 129 -9.62 2.16 -6.77
C LEU A 129 -10.46 2.50 -8.00
N SER A 130 -9.78 2.59 -9.15
CA SER A 130 -10.32 2.76 -10.49
C SER A 130 -11.53 3.72 -10.59
N PRO A 131 -11.43 4.99 -10.15
CA PRO A 131 -12.56 5.92 -10.15
C PRO A 131 -12.92 6.48 -11.53
N PHE A 132 -12.25 6.02 -12.59
CA PHE A 132 -12.30 6.58 -13.93
C PHE A 132 -13.34 5.89 -14.81
N ALA A 133 -13.92 6.66 -15.73
CA ALA A 133 -14.74 6.10 -16.79
C ALA A 133 -13.90 5.16 -17.67
N ARG A 134 -14.55 4.25 -18.41
CA ARG A 134 -13.86 3.42 -19.41
C ARG A 134 -14.06 3.99 -20.82
N GLY A 135 -13.01 3.91 -21.62
CA GLY A 135 -13.03 4.18 -23.06
C GLY A 135 -13.72 3.06 -23.84
N THR A 136 -13.85 3.24 -25.15
CA THR A 136 -14.45 2.25 -26.06
C THR A 136 -13.63 0.98 -26.19
N ASP A 137 -12.34 1.05 -25.88
CA ASP A 137 -11.39 -0.06 -25.84
C ASP A 137 -11.37 -0.79 -24.48
N GLY A 138 -12.22 -0.35 -23.53
CA GLY A 138 -12.30 -0.89 -22.18
C GLY A 138 -11.20 -0.42 -21.24
N ARG A 139 -10.24 0.41 -21.69
CA ARG A 139 -9.19 0.97 -20.83
C ARG A 139 -9.73 2.16 -20.02
N PRO A 140 -9.16 2.47 -18.85
CA PRO A 140 -9.52 3.68 -18.11
C PRO A 140 -9.26 4.95 -18.94
N ASP A 141 -10.23 5.85 -18.95
CA ASP A 141 -10.11 7.22 -19.46
C ASP A 141 -9.73 8.13 -18.29
N PHE A 142 -8.43 8.36 -18.11
CA PHE A 142 -7.91 9.17 -17.01
C PHE A 142 -8.30 10.65 -17.06
N THR A 143 -8.94 11.10 -18.16
CA THR A 143 -9.46 12.47 -18.28
C THR A 143 -10.85 12.63 -17.67
N ARG A 144 -11.52 11.53 -17.28
CA ARG A 144 -12.91 11.54 -16.86
C ARG A 144 -13.20 10.55 -15.74
N ILE A 145 -13.83 11.04 -14.68
CA ILE A 145 -14.40 10.20 -13.61
C ILE A 145 -15.62 9.43 -14.13
N ASP A 146 -15.83 8.21 -13.62
CA ASP A 146 -17.08 7.47 -13.88
C ASP A 146 -18.28 8.35 -13.48
N PRO A 147 -19.23 8.63 -14.38
CA PRO A 147 -20.35 9.52 -14.10
C PRO A 147 -21.18 9.13 -12.87
N GLY A 148 -21.23 7.84 -12.51
CA GLY A 148 -21.88 7.35 -11.29
C GLY A 148 -21.14 7.74 -10.00
N LEU A 149 -19.82 7.97 -10.09
CA LEU A 149 -18.96 8.37 -8.97
C LEU A 149 -18.82 9.90 -8.84
N GLY A 150 -18.94 10.65 -9.94
CA GLY A 150 -18.88 12.11 -9.91
C GLY A 150 -18.23 12.74 -11.15
N SER A 151 -17.31 13.67 -10.92
CA SER A 151 -16.62 14.45 -11.95
C SER A 151 -15.18 14.74 -11.53
N MET A 152 -14.34 15.19 -12.48
CA MET A 152 -12.97 15.64 -12.18
C MET A 152 -12.94 16.77 -11.13
N ASP A 153 -13.89 17.70 -11.18
CA ASP A 153 -14.02 18.76 -10.16
C ASP A 153 -14.29 18.19 -8.76
N ARG A 154 -15.10 17.12 -8.66
CA ARG A 154 -15.35 16.44 -7.38
C ARG A 154 -14.13 15.66 -6.89
N LEU A 155 -13.35 15.05 -7.78
CA LEU A 155 -12.07 14.44 -7.43
C LEU A 155 -11.11 15.49 -6.86
N SER A 156 -11.00 16.64 -7.53
CA SER A 156 -10.15 17.75 -7.10
C SER A 156 -10.59 18.34 -5.75
N ALA A 157 -11.90 18.51 -5.55
CA ALA A 157 -12.45 18.92 -4.26
C ALA A 157 -12.14 17.90 -3.14
N LEU A 158 -12.37 16.61 -3.39
CA LEU A 158 -12.04 15.53 -2.45
C LEU A 158 -10.55 15.55 -2.11
N ALA A 159 -9.67 15.69 -3.10
CA ALA A 159 -8.22 15.77 -2.90
C ALA A 159 -7.83 16.96 -2.00
N ALA A 160 -8.47 18.12 -2.19
CA ALA A 160 -8.24 19.29 -1.35
C ALA A 160 -8.68 19.07 0.11
N ASP A 161 -9.85 18.48 0.34
CA ASP A 161 -10.32 18.19 1.69
C ASP A 161 -9.49 17.12 2.40
N LEU A 162 -9.08 16.07 1.68
CA LEU A 162 -8.16 15.05 2.17
C LEU A 162 -6.82 15.68 2.57
N ARG A 163 -6.26 16.54 1.73
CA ARG A 163 -5.01 17.25 2.03
C ARG A 163 -5.12 18.11 3.29
N LEU A 164 -6.23 18.84 3.48
CA LEU A 164 -6.49 19.59 4.72
C LEU A 164 -6.62 18.69 5.96
N ALA A 165 -7.07 17.44 5.76
CA ALA A 165 -7.13 16.41 6.79
C ALA A 165 -5.79 15.69 7.05
N GLY A 166 -4.74 15.97 6.26
CA GLY A 166 -3.45 15.28 6.33
C GLY A 166 -3.42 13.93 5.60
N ILE A 167 -4.37 13.68 4.71
CA ILE A 167 -4.53 12.44 3.94
C ILE A 167 -4.17 12.70 2.49
N SER A 168 -3.25 11.90 1.93
CA SER A 168 -2.94 11.93 0.51
C SER A 168 -3.98 11.15 -0.29
N LEU A 169 -4.43 11.69 -1.42
CA LEU A 169 -5.24 10.94 -2.37
C LEU A 169 -4.33 10.10 -3.28
N ALA A 170 -4.62 8.81 -3.36
CA ALA A 170 -3.99 7.87 -4.29
C ALA A 170 -5.00 7.24 -5.25
N VAL A 171 -4.53 6.92 -6.45
CA VAL A 171 -5.28 6.16 -7.47
C VAL A 171 -4.36 5.14 -8.13
N ASP A 172 -4.93 4.02 -8.55
CA ASP A 172 -4.27 3.08 -9.45
C ASP A 172 -4.30 3.62 -10.88
N VAL A 173 -3.17 3.49 -11.55
CA VAL A 173 -3.03 3.83 -12.96
C VAL A 173 -2.19 2.75 -13.66
N THR A 174 -2.58 2.44 -14.88
CA THR A 174 -1.89 1.46 -15.73
C THR A 174 -1.48 2.14 -17.02
N CYS A 175 -0.20 2.00 -17.38
CA CYS A 175 0.29 2.52 -18.64
C CYS A 175 -0.20 1.62 -19.77
N GLY A 176 -0.86 2.22 -20.76
CA GLY A 176 -1.19 1.55 -22.02
C GLY A 176 0.00 1.58 -22.99
N ASP A 177 -0.31 1.56 -24.28
CA ASP A 177 0.71 1.45 -25.34
C ASP A 177 1.44 2.78 -25.65
N ASP A 178 0.95 3.91 -25.12
CA ASP A 178 1.54 5.23 -25.33
C ASP A 178 1.96 5.88 -24.00
N PRO A 179 3.22 5.70 -23.57
CA PRO A 179 3.68 6.26 -22.31
C PRO A 179 3.78 7.79 -22.30
N VAL A 180 3.83 8.46 -23.47
CA VAL A 180 3.87 9.93 -23.53
C VAL A 180 2.49 10.51 -23.23
N THR A 181 1.45 9.99 -23.90
CA THR A 181 0.06 10.37 -23.58
C THR A 181 -0.28 10.04 -22.13
N PHE A 182 0.13 8.87 -21.65
CA PHE A 182 -0.05 8.46 -20.26
C PHE A 182 0.61 9.44 -19.27
N ALA A 183 1.86 9.86 -19.51
CA ALA A 183 2.54 10.85 -18.66
C ALA A 183 1.81 12.20 -18.63
N CYS A 184 1.19 12.62 -19.74
CA CYS A 184 0.34 13.80 -19.79
C CYS A 184 -0.88 13.65 -18.88
N ASP A 185 -1.57 12.52 -18.95
CA ASP A 185 -2.76 12.26 -18.14
C ASP A 185 -2.45 12.19 -16.64
N VAL A 186 -1.38 11.49 -16.26
CA VAL A 186 -0.92 11.44 -14.86
C VAL A 186 -0.54 12.85 -14.35
N SER A 187 0.10 13.67 -15.19
CA SER A 187 0.43 15.05 -14.84
C SER A 187 -0.82 15.93 -14.63
N ARG A 188 -1.88 15.72 -15.43
CA ARG A 188 -3.18 16.38 -15.23
C ARG A 188 -3.85 15.93 -13.93
N LEU A 189 -3.83 14.63 -13.63
CA LEU A 189 -4.35 14.10 -12.36
C LEU A 189 -3.61 14.66 -11.15
N ALA A 190 -2.28 14.76 -11.24
CA ALA A 190 -1.47 15.43 -10.24
C ALA A 190 -1.88 16.91 -10.08
N GLY A 191 -2.19 17.60 -11.19
CA GLY A 191 -2.74 18.96 -11.20
C GLY A 191 -4.13 19.09 -10.56
N CYS A 192 -4.90 17.98 -10.52
CA CYS A 192 -6.15 17.87 -9.79
C CYS A 192 -5.95 17.50 -8.30
N GLY A 193 -4.71 17.42 -7.82
CA GLY A 193 -4.42 17.15 -6.42
C GLY A 193 -4.25 15.67 -6.05
N VAL A 194 -4.18 14.76 -7.03
CA VAL A 194 -3.71 13.39 -6.77
C VAL A 194 -2.23 13.44 -6.34
N GLU A 195 -1.89 12.77 -5.24
CA GLU A 195 -0.55 12.86 -4.63
C GLU A 195 0.25 11.57 -4.72
N VAL A 196 -0.43 10.43 -4.96
CA VAL A 196 0.21 9.13 -5.09
C VAL A 196 -0.42 8.33 -6.23
N PHE A 197 0.43 7.73 -7.08
CA PHE A 197 0.00 6.81 -8.12
C PHE A 197 0.49 5.40 -7.78
N VAL A 198 -0.43 4.44 -7.75
CA VAL A 198 -0.09 3.03 -7.57
C VAL A 198 0.07 2.40 -8.95
N MET A 199 1.29 1.93 -9.26
CA MET A 199 1.67 1.49 -10.60
C MET A 199 2.46 0.17 -10.56
N PRO A 200 1.99 -0.89 -11.24
CA PRO A 200 2.72 -2.16 -11.30
C PRO A 200 3.92 -2.15 -12.26
N ASP A 201 3.80 -1.45 -13.39
CA ASP A 201 4.83 -1.45 -14.43
C ASP A 201 6.05 -0.62 -14.00
N THR A 202 7.20 -1.27 -13.85
CA THR A 202 8.40 -0.64 -13.26
C THR A 202 9.05 0.38 -14.20
N ASP A 203 9.05 0.15 -15.51
CA ASP A 203 9.70 1.07 -16.46
C ASP A 203 8.82 2.31 -16.69
N ALA A 204 7.51 2.14 -16.84
CA ALA A 204 6.56 3.24 -16.89
C ALA A 204 6.51 4.01 -15.56
N ALA A 205 6.61 3.33 -14.42
CA ALA A 205 6.69 4.00 -13.12
C ALA A 205 7.97 4.85 -12.98
N ALA A 206 9.11 4.36 -13.46
CA ALA A 206 10.37 5.12 -13.45
C ALA A 206 10.27 6.37 -14.35
N LEU A 207 9.71 6.22 -15.57
CA LEU A 207 9.47 7.35 -16.47
C LEU A 207 8.55 8.40 -15.83
N THR A 208 7.40 7.94 -15.32
CA THR A 208 6.37 8.78 -14.70
C THR A 208 6.92 9.50 -13.47
N SER A 209 7.69 8.82 -12.63
CA SER A 209 8.34 9.43 -11.46
C SER A 209 9.28 10.56 -11.86
N ALA A 210 10.09 10.37 -12.91
CA ALA A 210 11.02 11.40 -13.38
C ALA A 210 10.31 12.62 -13.97
N VAL A 211 9.21 12.42 -14.72
CA VAL A 211 8.35 13.50 -15.22
C VAL A 211 7.73 14.29 -14.05
N LEU A 212 7.15 13.60 -13.06
CA LEU A 212 6.53 14.22 -11.90
C LEU A 212 7.54 14.93 -11.00
N ALA A 213 8.76 14.42 -10.87
CA ALA A 213 9.82 15.09 -10.10
C ALA A 213 10.11 16.50 -10.63
N VAL A 214 9.94 16.75 -11.93
CA VAL A 214 10.07 18.07 -12.55
C VAL A 214 8.76 18.88 -12.44
N GLY A 215 7.64 18.28 -12.87
CA GLY A 215 6.36 18.98 -13.08
C GLY A 215 5.45 19.10 -11.86
N ALA A 216 5.53 18.15 -10.94
CA ALA A 216 4.68 18.05 -9.76
C ALA A 216 5.48 17.47 -8.57
N PRO A 217 6.47 18.23 -8.04
CA PRO A 217 7.34 17.75 -6.96
C PRO A 217 6.51 17.25 -5.76
N GLY A 218 6.98 16.19 -5.11
CA GLY A 218 6.32 15.61 -3.94
C GLY A 218 5.15 14.66 -4.25
N VAL A 219 4.73 14.55 -5.51
CA VAL A 219 3.85 13.47 -5.99
C VAL A 219 4.68 12.21 -6.17
N GLN A 220 4.19 11.08 -5.66
CA GLN A 220 4.94 9.82 -5.61
C GLN A 220 4.30 8.76 -6.49
N VAL A 221 5.13 7.94 -7.14
CA VAL A 221 4.70 6.69 -7.75
C VAL A 221 5.20 5.56 -6.88
N ILE A 222 4.30 4.65 -6.50
CA ILE A 222 4.64 3.50 -5.65
C ILE A 222 4.21 2.20 -6.30
N ALA A 223 5.01 1.15 -6.04
CA ALA A 223 4.65 -0.19 -6.45
C ALA A 223 3.43 -0.68 -5.64
N PRO A 224 2.54 -1.48 -6.27
CA PRO A 224 1.47 -2.17 -5.56
C PRO A 224 2.04 -3.16 -4.55
N SER A 225 1.14 -3.74 -3.75
CA SER A 225 1.51 -4.84 -2.86
C SER A 225 2.10 -6.00 -3.68
N PRO A 226 3.17 -6.67 -3.19
CA PRO A 226 3.65 -7.91 -3.80
C PRO A 226 2.68 -9.10 -3.57
N GLY A 227 1.54 -8.85 -2.89
CA GLY A 227 0.54 -9.86 -2.55
C GLY A 227 0.74 -10.47 -1.16
N SER A 228 -0.26 -11.20 -0.71
CA SER A 228 -0.34 -11.79 0.63
C SER A 228 -0.38 -13.32 0.64
N ALA A 229 -0.11 -13.97 -0.49
CA ALA A 229 -0.11 -15.43 -0.59
C ALA A 229 0.77 -16.13 0.45
N PRO A 230 2.01 -15.67 0.74
CA PRO A 230 2.82 -16.29 1.79
C PRO A 230 2.18 -16.27 3.18
N LEU A 231 1.43 -15.22 3.51
CA LEU A 231 0.68 -15.13 4.77
C LEU A 231 -0.44 -16.16 4.82
N TRP A 232 -1.27 -16.22 3.77
CA TRP A 232 -2.40 -17.13 3.71
C TRP A 232 -1.98 -18.61 3.58
N GLU A 233 -0.87 -18.88 2.90
CA GLU A 233 -0.25 -20.20 2.88
C GLU A 233 0.20 -20.60 4.30
N SER A 234 0.96 -19.75 4.99
CA SER A 234 1.42 -20.02 6.35
C SER A 234 0.29 -20.21 7.36
N LEU A 235 -0.81 -19.45 7.24
CA LEU A 235 -1.98 -19.62 8.11
C LEU A 235 -2.75 -20.92 7.83
N ALA A 236 -2.74 -21.41 6.59
CA ALA A 236 -3.38 -22.67 6.20
C ALA A 236 -2.57 -23.89 6.63
N THR A 237 -1.25 -23.84 6.50
CA THR A 237 -0.35 -24.97 6.76
C THR A 237 0.19 -25.00 8.19
N GLY A 238 0.24 -23.86 8.87
CA GLY A 238 0.95 -23.68 10.14
C GLY A 238 2.48 -23.59 9.99
N ASP A 239 3.00 -23.60 8.75
CA ASP A 239 4.43 -23.46 8.44
C ASP A 239 4.76 -22.00 8.10
N ALA A 240 5.67 -21.38 8.85
CA ALA A 240 6.09 -20.00 8.64
C ALA A 240 7.09 -19.82 7.48
N ALA A 241 7.61 -20.89 6.88
CA ALA A 241 8.68 -20.79 5.88
C ALA A 241 8.34 -19.90 4.66
N PRO A 242 7.15 -19.98 4.04
CA PRO A 242 6.76 -19.06 2.96
C PRO A 242 6.81 -17.61 3.40
N LEU A 243 6.24 -17.31 4.57
CA LEU A 243 6.17 -15.97 5.13
C LEU A 243 7.56 -15.45 5.54
N ARG A 244 8.41 -16.26 6.16
CA ARG A 244 9.81 -15.91 6.49
C ARG A 244 10.58 -15.49 5.24
N ARG A 245 10.46 -16.25 4.14
CA ARG A 245 11.07 -15.89 2.86
C ARG A 245 10.53 -14.56 2.34
N ALA A 246 9.23 -14.32 2.41
CA ALA A 246 8.65 -13.07 1.95
C ALA A 246 9.12 -11.87 2.78
N VAL A 247 9.22 -12.03 4.11
CA VAL A 247 9.67 -10.99 5.04
C VAL A 247 11.13 -10.59 4.82
N SER A 248 12.03 -11.54 4.57
CA SER A 248 13.47 -11.23 4.41
C SER A 248 13.77 -10.31 3.21
N TRP A 249 12.94 -10.35 2.16
CA TRP A 249 13.04 -9.45 1.01
C TRP A 249 12.46 -8.05 1.25
N ARG A 250 11.83 -7.79 2.41
CA ARG A 250 11.19 -6.50 2.72
C ARG A 250 12.13 -5.45 3.29
N SER A 251 13.36 -5.81 3.66
CA SER A 251 14.33 -4.82 4.14
C SER A 251 14.67 -3.83 3.01
N GLY A 252 14.51 -2.54 3.29
CA GLY A 252 14.65 -1.47 2.30
C GLY A 252 13.37 -1.14 1.51
N ALA A 253 12.30 -1.94 1.63
CA ALA A 253 11.06 -1.72 0.88
C ALA A 253 10.31 -0.46 1.35
N THR A 254 9.76 0.27 0.38
CA THR A 254 8.94 1.49 0.59
C THR A 254 7.53 1.39 -0.02
N GLY A 255 7.24 0.28 -0.69
CA GLY A 255 5.94 0.02 -1.33
C GLY A 255 4.84 -0.41 -0.35
N ILE A 256 3.71 -0.80 -0.90
CA ILE A 256 2.54 -1.21 -0.14
C ILE A 256 2.77 -2.58 0.54
N THR A 257 2.20 -2.75 1.73
CA THR A 257 1.96 -4.05 2.37
C THR A 257 0.47 -4.20 2.61
N SER A 258 -0.19 -5.14 1.93
CA SER A 258 -1.61 -5.42 2.11
C SER A 258 -1.82 -6.88 2.57
N ILE A 259 -2.86 -7.09 3.38
CA ILE A 259 -3.33 -8.45 3.76
C ILE A 259 -4.30 -8.95 2.71
N ARG A 260 -5.18 -8.06 2.24
CA ARG A 260 -6.08 -8.24 1.12
C ARG A 260 -6.14 -6.94 0.32
N ASP A 261 -6.60 -7.07 -0.90
CA ASP A 261 -6.84 -5.97 -1.84
C ASP A 261 -7.99 -6.37 -2.77
N ALA A 262 -8.19 -5.59 -3.83
CA ALA A 262 -9.23 -5.88 -4.81
C ALA A 262 -9.03 -7.21 -5.54
N ASP A 263 -7.81 -7.74 -5.66
CA ASP A 263 -7.53 -8.92 -6.47
C ASP A 263 -7.52 -10.21 -5.64
N ALA A 264 -7.47 -11.33 -6.35
CA ALA A 264 -7.39 -12.65 -5.71
C ALA A 264 -6.02 -12.84 -5.06
N VAL A 265 -5.94 -13.73 -4.06
CA VAL A 265 -4.67 -14.19 -3.53
C VAL A 265 -4.04 -15.15 -4.56
N HIS A 266 -2.97 -14.70 -5.21
CA HIS A 266 -2.27 -15.47 -6.24
C HIS A 266 -1.15 -16.32 -5.63
N TRP A 267 -1.24 -17.63 -5.75
CA TRP A 267 -0.29 -18.57 -5.16
C TRP A 267 1.03 -18.65 -5.95
N ALA A 268 2.17 -18.72 -5.25
CA ALA A 268 3.50 -18.87 -5.85
C ALA A 268 3.95 -20.34 -5.99
N GLY A 269 3.03 -21.31 -5.79
CA GLY A 269 3.33 -22.74 -5.66
C GLY A 269 2.11 -23.66 -5.88
N ASP A 270 1.90 -24.65 -4.99
CA ASP A 270 0.79 -25.62 -5.03
C ASP A 270 -0.58 -24.94 -4.74
N GLY A 271 -1.03 -24.13 -5.70
CA GLY A 271 -2.23 -23.33 -5.59
C GLY A 271 -3.51 -24.15 -5.52
N ASP A 272 -3.52 -25.36 -6.08
CA ASP A 272 -4.71 -26.23 -6.09
C ASP A 272 -5.02 -26.74 -4.68
N ALA A 273 -4.01 -27.23 -3.96
CA ALA A 273 -4.20 -27.72 -2.59
C ALA A 273 -4.63 -26.60 -1.63
N LEU A 274 -4.02 -25.42 -1.75
CA LEU A 274 -4.35 -24.23 -0.95
C LEU A 274 -5.75 -23.70 -1.27
N THR A 275 -6.09 -23.58 -2.55
CA THR A 275 -7.43 -23.16 -2.97
C THR A 275 -8.48 -24.13 -2.43
N ALA A 276 -8.27 -25.43 -2.59
CA ALA A 276 -9.18 -26.45 -2.09
C ALA A 276 -9.28 -26.44 -0.55
N PHE A 277 -8.23 -26.07 0.18
CA PHE A 277 -8.30 -25.89 1.64
C PHE A 277 -9.32 -24.81 2.02
N TYR A 278 -9.21 -23.62 1.43
CA TYR A 278 -10.11 -22.51 1.73
C TYR A 278 -11.54 -22.76 1.23
N GLU A 279 -11.70 -23.36 0.04
CA GLU A 279 -13.02 -23.69 -0.50
C GLU A 279 -13.77 -24.74 0.33
N ARG A 280 -13.07 -25.79 0.80
CA ARG A 280 -13.71 -26.83 1.64
C ARG A 280 -14.28 -26.27 2.95
N SER A 281 -13.68 -25.20 3.47
CA SER A 281 -14.17 -24.49 4.64
C SER A 281 -15.23 -23.43 4.34
N GLY A 282 -15.54 -23.15 3.07
CA GLY A 282 -16.46 -22.08 2.67
C GLY A 282 -15.91 -20.66 2.85
N ARG A 283 -14.62 -20.54 3.17
CA ARG A 283 -13.96 -19.27 3.52
C ARG A 283 -13.57 -18.42 2.31
N GLY A 284 -13.31 -19.07 1.19
CA GLY A 284 -12.95 -18.43 -0.08
C GLY A 284 -13.49 -19.21 -1.28
N VAL A 285 -13.37 -18.60 -2.44
CA VAL A 285 -13.83 -19.14 -3.73
C VAL A 285 -12.70 -19.05 -4.74
N ALA A 286 -12.48 -20.11 -5.53
CA ALA A 286 -11.49 -20.07 -6.59
C ALA A 286 -11.77 -18.92 -7.57
N ALA A 287 -10.71 -18.22 -7.97
CA ALA A 287 -10.71 -17.18 -8.98
C ALA A 287 -9.59 -17.47 -9.99
N ASP A 288 -9.56 -16.76 -11.10
CA ASP A 288 -8.50 -16.94 -12.10
C ASP A 288 -7.12 -16.78 -11.47
N GLY A 289 -6.33 -17.86 -11.48
CA GLY A 289 -4.98 -17.92 -10.90
C GLY A 289 -4.89 -17.70 -9.38
N GLY A 290 -5.97 -17.80 -8.60
CA GLY A 290 -5.92 -17.52 -7.17
C GLY A 290 -7.20 -17.79 -6.38
N LEU A 291 -7.30 -17.18 -5.20
CA LEU A 291 -8.42 -17.32 -4.27
C LEU A 291 -9.06 -15.97 -3.93
N ALA A 292 -10.37 -15.85 -4.11
CA ALA A 292 -11.17 -14.71 -3.67
C ALA A 292 -11.71 -14.93 -2.24
N GLY A 293 -11.77 -13.85 -1.46
CA GLY A 293 -12.24 -13.86 -0.08
C GLY A 293 -11.75 -12.64 0.70
N THR A 294 -12.57 -12.16 1.63
CA THR A 294 -12.23 -11.10 2.60
C THR A 294 -11.27 -11.62 3.66
N THR A 295 -10.54 -10.73 4.33
CA THR A 295 -9.63 -11.13 5.42
C THR A 295 -10.38 -11.89 6.51
N ALA A 296 -11.56 -11.42 6.92
CA ALA A 296 -12.34 -12.05 7.96
C ALA A 296 -12.90 -13.42 7.56
N SER A 297 -13.40 -13.58 6.34
CA SER A 297 -13.86 -14.88 5.85
C SER A 297 -12.71 -15.88 5.73
N LEU A 298 -11.58 -15.51 5.12
CA LEU A 298 -10.41 -16.37 5.01
C LEU A 298 -9.84 -16.77 6.40
N ALA A 299 -9.91 -15.87 7.37
CA ALA A 299 -9.55 -16.16 8.76
C ALA A 299 -10.53 -17.09 9.48
N GLY A 300 -11.75 -17.31 8.95
CA GLY A 300 -12.77 -18.19 9.52
C GLY A 300 -13.81 -17.50 10.42
N LEU A 301 -13.92 -16.16 10.35
CA LEU A 301 -14.81 -15.41 11.24
C LEU A 301 -16.28 -15.74 10.99
N GLY A 302 -16.68 -15.94 9.72
CA GLY A 302 -18.03 -16.33 9.33
C GLY A 302 -18.44 -17.73 9.81
N ASP A 303 -17.46 -18.60 10.07
CA ASP A 303 -17.68 -19.99 10.50
C ASP A 303 -17.76 -20.14 12.03
N GLY A 304 -17.54 -19.04 12.77
CA GLY A 304 -17.43 -19.08 14.23
C GLY A 304 -16.16 -19.76 14.74
N ASP A 305 -15.10 -19.82 13.92
CA ASP A 305 -13.80 -20.37 14.34
C ASP A 305 -13.25 -19.55 15.53
N PRO A 306 -12.94 -20.18 16.67
CA PRO A 306 -12.50 -19.47 17.88
C PRO A 306 -11.16 -18.73 17.70
N HIS A 307 -10.39 -19.07 16.66
CA HIS A 307 -9.12 -18.42 16.34
C HIS A 307 -9.23 -17.36 15.25
N ALA A 308 -10.41 -17.13 14.67
CA ALA A 308 -10.56 -16.21 13.55
C ALA A 308 -10.10 -14.78 13.88
N GLU A 309 -10.53 -14.25 15.02
CA GLU A 309 -10.14 -12.91 15.48
C GLU A 309 -8.61 -12.80 15.69
N ALA A 310 -7.98 -13.87 16.22
CA ALA A 310 -6.54 -13.93 16.40
C ALA A 310 -5.79 -13.94 15.06
N ARG A 311 -6.27 -14.69 14.05
CA ARG A 311 -5.69 -14.68 12.70
C ARG A 311 -5.80 -13.30 12.03
N VAL A 312 -6.95 -12.63 12.17
CA VAL A 312 -7.13 -11.25 11.68
C VAL A 312 -6.14 -10.31 12.36
N ALA A 313 -6.03 -10.38 13.70
CA ALA A 313 -5.11 -9.54 14.47
C ALA A 313 -3.63 -9.80 14.10
N LEU A 314 -3.22 -11.07 13.96
CA LEU A 314 -1.87 -11.45 13.54
C LEU A 314 -1.52 -10.92 12.16
N ALA A 315 -2.43 -11.06 11.19
CA ALA A 315 -2.21 -10.56 9.83
C ALA A 315 -1.94 -9.04 9.83
N HIS A 316 -2.71 -8.28 10.61
CA HIS A 316 -2.54 -6.84 10.77
C HIS A 316 -1.29 -6.49 11.59
N ALA A 317 -0.96 -7.25 12.64
CA ALA A 317 0.25 -7.06 13.42
C ALA A 317 1.53 -7.28 12.59
N LEU A 318 1.50 -8.16 11.59
CA LEU A 318 2.59 -8.32 10.65
C LEU A 318 2.62 -7.19 9.62
N ALA A 319 1.49 -6.89 8.97
CA ALA A 319 1.44 -5.83 7.97
C ALA A 319 1.86 -4.47 8.53
N LEU A 320 1.40 -4.13 9.74
CA LEU A 320 1.72 -2.89 10.45
C LEU A 320 3.13 -2.85 11.03
N SER A 321 3.88 -3.95 11.05
CA SER A 321 5.25 -3.96 11.59
C SER A 321 6.32 -4.06 10.50
N LEU A 322 5.92 -4.42 9.27
CA LEU A 322 6.81 -4.44 8.11
C LEU A 322 7.16 -3.03 7.60
N PRO A 323 8.35 -2.88 6.95
CA PRO A 323 8.71 -1.69 6.17
C PRO A 323 7.67 -1.32 5.10
N GLY A 324 7.58 -0.04 4.77
CA GLY A 324 6.68 0.49 3.75
C GLY A 324 5.34 0.95 4.29
N VAL A 325 4.35 1.07 3.40
CA VAL A 325 3.01 1.58 3.71
C VAL A 325 2.06 0.41 3.99
N PRO A 326 1.71 0.11 5.26
CA PRO A 326 0.61 -0.80 5.54
C PRO A 326 -0.69 -0.25 4.93
N MET A 327 -1.41 -1.06 4.18
CA MET A 327 -2.65 -0.67 3.51
C MET A 327 -3.81 -1.51 4.04
N LEU A 328 -4.75 -0.84 4.72
CA LEU A 328 -6.01 -1.43 5.16
C LEU A 328 -6.97 -1.54 3.97
N TRP A 329 -7.55 -2.72 3.75
CA TRP A 329 -8.72 -2.85 2.89
C TRP A 329 -9.95 -2.46 3.72
N LEU A 330 -10.56 -1.30 3.42
CA LEU A 330 -11.60 -0.75 4.28
C LEU A 330 -12.79 -1.71 4.39
N GLY A 331 -13.14 -2.07 5.62
CA GLY A 331 -14.03 -3.19 5.95
C GLY A 331 -13.34 -4.25 6.81
N ASP A 332 -12.04 -4.50 6.59
CA ASP A 332 -11.27 -5.46 7.37
C ASP A 332 -11.19 -5.08 8.85
N GLU A 333 -11.18 -3.78 9.17
CA GLU A 333 -11.07 -3.28 10.53
C GLU A 333 -12.33 -3.53 11.39
N VAL A 334 -13.43 -3.92 10.77
CA VAL A 334 -14.67 -4.35 11.44
C VAL A 334 -15.02 -5.80 11.17
N GLY A 335 -14.11 -6.56 10.54
CA GLY A 335 -14.32 -7.97 10.22
C GLY A 335 -15.36 -8.20 9.12
N GLN A 336 -15.39 -7.36 8.08
CA GLN A 336 -16.29 -7.54 6.95
C GLN A 336 -16.13 -8.92 6.31
N LEU A 337 -17.25 -9.64 6.17
CA LEU A 337 -17.31 -10.96 5.53
C LEU A 337 -17.53 -10.83 4.02
N ASN A 338 -17.38 -11.97 3.34
CA ASN A 338 -17.70 -12.14 1.92
C ASN A 338 -19.12 -11.68 1.57
N ASP A 339 -19.26 -11.08 0.38
CA ASP A 339 -20.53 -10.58 -0.18
C ASP A 339 -20.93 -11.36 -1.44
N ASP A 340 -21.91 -12.23 -1.28
CA ASP A 340 -22.43 -13.07 -2.37
C ASP A 340 -23.38 -12.31 -3.31
N SER A 341 -23.77 -11.07 -3.01
CA SER A 341 -24.77 -10.33 -3.82
C SER A 341 -24.31 -10.07 -5.25
N HIS A 342 -23.01 -10.16 -5.53
CA HIS A 342 -22.46 -10.01 -6.88
C HIS A 342 -22.97 -11.08 -7.86
N ARG A 343 -23.41 -12.24 -7.37
CA ARG A 343 -23.97 -13.33 -8.20
C ARG A 343 -25.28 -12.94 -8.89
N ASP A 344 -26.00 -11.97 -8.33
CA ASP A 344 -27.25 -11.44 -8.88
C ASP A 344 -27.02 -10.34 -9.94
N ASP A 345 -25.78 -9.85 -10.09
CA ASP A 345 -25.41 -8.80 -11.03
C ASP A 345 -24.85 -9.40 -12.34
N PRO A 346 -25.54 -9.26 -13.49
CA PRO A 346 -25.09 -9.83 -14.76
C PRO A 346 -23.69 -9.42 -15.21
N GLU A 347 -23.20 -8.25 -14.77
CA GLU A 347 -21.86 -7.75 -15.14
C GLU A 347 -20.77 -8.27 -14.21
N ARG A 348 -21.13 -8.79 -13.03
CA ARG A 348 -20.18 -9.17 -11.97
C ARG A 348 -20.21 -10.64 -11.58
N ARG A 349 -21.32 -11.35 -11.87
CA ARG A 349 -21.57 -12.73 -11.43
C ARG A 349 -20.52 -13.75 -11.86
N ASP A 350 -19.79 -13.46 -12.95
CA ASP A 350 -18.79 -14.35 -13.54
C ASP A 350 -17.37 -14.05 -13.03
N ASP A 351 -17.18 -13.05 -12.15
CA ASP A 351 -15.90 -12.71 -11.51
C ASP A 351 -15.97 -12.87 -9.98
N PRO A 352 -15.44 -13.98 -9.43
CA PRO A 352 -15.45 -14.27 -8.00
C PRO A 352 -14.77 -13.22 -7.12
N ARG A 353 -13.92 -12.34 -7.67
CA ARG A 353 -13.27 -11.28 -6.88
C ARG A 353 -14.27 -10.29 -6.31
N TRP A 354 -15.47 -10.19 -6.87
CA TRP A 354 -16.53 -9.35 -6.29
C TRP A 354 -17.01 -9.84 -4.91
N LEU A 355 -16.70 -11.08 -4.54
CA LEU A 355 -16.94 -11.64 -3.21
C LEU A 355 -16.29 -10.80 -2.09
N HIS A 356 -15.11 -10.22 -2.34
CA HIS A 356 -14.39 -9.39 -1.36
C HIS A 356 -14.36 -7.90 -1.70
N ARG A 357 -15.32 -7.47 -2.54
CA ARG A 357 -15.54 -6.06 -2.93
C ARG A 357 -16.95 -5.59 -2.54
N GLY A 358 -17.47 -6.17 -1.46
CA GLY A 358 -18.84 -5.95 -0.98
C GLY A 358 -19.10 -4.53 -0.48
N GLN A 359 -20.37 -4.20 -0.28
CA GLN A 359 -20.79 -2.90 0.24
C GLN A 359 -20.32 -2.69 1.69
N LYS A 360 -20.07 -1.43 2.08
CA LYS A 360 -19.71 -1.07 3.46
C LYS A 360 -20.73 -1.63 4.47
N PRO A 361 -20.32 -2.52 5.41
CA PRO A 361 -21.23 -3.20 6.34
C PRO A 361 -21.61 -2.28 7.51
N ARG A 362 -22.61 -1.42 7.29
CA ARG A 362 -23.01 -0.36 8.25
C ARG A 362 -23.24 -0.87 9.67
N ASP A 363 -23.82 -2.06 9.83
CA ASP A 363 -24.11 -2.65 11.14
C ASP A 363 -22.82 -3.03 11.89
N LEU A 364 -21.81 -3.58 11.20
CA LEU A 364 -20.50 -3.89 11.80
C LEU A 364 -19.77 -2.61 12.19
N TYR A 365 -19.82 -1.58 11.35
CA TYR A 365 -19.30 -0.26 11.69
C TYR A 365 -20.02 0.31 12.91
N ALA A 366 -21.33 0.19 13.04
CA ALA A 366 -22.07 0.66 14.21
C ALA A 366 -21.66 -0.10 15.50
N ALA A 367 -21.35 -1.40 15.39
CA ALA A 367 -20.92 -2.26 16.48
C ALA A 367 -19.41 -2.19 16.80
N ARG A 368 -18.61 -1.41 16.07
CA ARG A 368 -17.13 -1.34 16.22
C ARG A 368 -16.61 -0.93 17.61
N HIS A 369 -17.47 -0.39 18.48
CA HIS A 369 -17.13 -0.05 19.86
C HIS A 369 -17.74 -1.01 20.90
N ASP A 370 -18.49 -2.02 20.45
CA ASP A 370 -19.03 -3.08 21.29
C ASP A 370 -18.04 -4.25 21.38
N ILE A 371 -17.29 -4.33 22.48
CA ILE A 371 -16.34 -5.41 22.76
C ILE A 371 -17.00 -6.80 22.93
N GLY A 372 -18.33 -6.84 23.11
CA GLY A 372 -19.11 -8.07 23.08
C GLY A 372 -19.23 -8.67 21.68
N SER A 373 -19.07 -7.85 20.64
CA SER A 373 -19.12 -8.26 19.24
C SER A 373 -17.72 -8.57 18.67
N SER A 374 -17.66 -9.43 17.66
CA SER A 374 -16.42 -9.68 16.92
C SER A 374 -15.92 -8.42 16.19
N ALA A 375 -16.82 -7.61 15.64
CA ALA A 375 -16.48 -6.35 14.99
C ALA A 375 -15.75 -5.39 15.95
N GLY A 376 -16.25 -5.24 17.18
CA GLY A 376 -15.61 -4.39 18.18
C GLY A 376 -14.27 -4.92 18.67
N ARG A 377 -14.11 -6.24 18.83
CA ARG A 377 -12.82 -6.84 19.20
C ARG A 377 -11.77 -6.72 18.09
N VAL A 378 -12.14 -6.97 16.84
CA VAL A 378 -11.26 -6.79 15.68
C VAL A 378 -10.86 -5.32 15.54
N PHE A 379 -11.82 -4.40 15.63
CA PHE A 379 -11.56 -2.97 15.57
C PHE A 379 -10.62 -2.51 16.68
N GLN A 380 -10.85 -2.95 17.91
CA GLN A 380 -9.98 -2.64 19.05
C GLN A 380 -8.56 -3.18 18.82
N ALA A 381 -8.42 -4.43 18.37
CA ALA A 381 -7.11 -5.03 18.12
C ALA A 381 -6.31 -4.25 17.07
N ILE A 382 -6.94 -3.92 15.93
CA ILE A 382 -6.27 -3.20 14.83
C ILE A 382 -5.95 -1.76 15.22
N THR A 383 -6.88 -1.03 15.83
CA THR A 383 -6.64 0.36 16.26
C THR A 383 -5.59 0.45 17.37
N LYS A 384 -5.51 -0.54 18.26
CA LYS A 384 -4.45 -0.66 19.26
C LYS A 384 -3.08 -0.84 18.58
N LEU A 385 -2.96 -1.73 17.60
CA LEU A 385 -1.72 -1.93 16.84
C LEU A 385 -1.28 -0.66 16.09
N ILE A 386 -2.23 0.05 15.45
CA ILE A 386 -1.96 1.33 14.78
C ILE A 386 -1.44 2.37 15.78
N ALA A 387 -2.11 2.51 16.93
CA ALA A 387 -1.70 3.46 17.96
C ALA A 387 -0.29 3.16 18.48
N VAL A 388 0.01 1.88 18.75
CA VAL A 388 1.35 1.44 19.19
C VAL A 388 2.39 1.78 18.13
N ARG A 389 2.14 1.46 16.84
CA ARG A 389 3.05 1.81 15.74
C ARG A 389 3.38 3.30 15.72
N HIS A 390 2.38 4.17 15.86
CA HIS A 390 2.55 5.63 15.86
C HIS A 390 3.42 6.14 17.02
N THR A 391 3.41 5.44 18.16
CA THR A 391 4.17 5.82 19.36
C THR A 391 5.59 5.25 19.42
N ALA A 392 5.94 4.34 18.52
CA ALA A 392 7.22 3.62 18.56
C ALA A 392 8.15 4.05 17.40
N PRO A 393 9.19 4.87 17.66
CA PRO A 393 10.11 5.38 16.64
C PRO A 393 10.83 4.30 15.84
N GLU A 394 11.01 3.11 16.39
CA GLU A 394 11.72 1.99 15.76
C GLU A 394 10.98 1.48 14.50
N PHE A 395 9.69 1.82 14.33
CA PHE A 395 8.96 1.54 13.09
C PHE A 395 9.19 2.53 11.96
N ASP A 396 9.94 3.62 12.19
CA ASP A 396 10.39 4.49 11.10
C ASP A 396 11.42 3.79 10.21
N GLY A 397 11.55 4.30 8.99
CA GLY A 397 12.47 3.80 7.98
C GLY A 397 12.04 2.46 7.40
N SER A 398 12.93 1.89 6.59
CA SER A 398 12.66 0.65 5.85
C SER A 398 13.55 -0.51 6.28
N ARG A 399 14.42 -0.32 7.28
CA ARG A 399 15.34 -1.35 7.73
C ARG A 399 14.60 -2.43 8.52
N LEU A 400 14.90 -3.68 8.17
CA LEU A 400 14.45 -4.89 8.84
C LEU A 400 15.64 -5.85 8.95
N VAL A 401 15.74 -6.58 10.07
CA VAL A 401 16.76 -7.60 10.31
C VAL A 401 16.07 -8.91 10.68
N ASP A 402 16.38 -10.00 9.98
CA ASP A 402 15.79 -11.30 10.29
C ASP A 402 16.17 -11.77 11.71
N PHE A 403 15.27 -12.51 12.36
CA PHE A 403 15.52 -13.12 13.66
C PHE A 403 15.12 -14.60 13.61
N GLU A 404 16.09 -15.48 13.84
CA GLU A 404 15.85 -16.92 13.72
C GLU A 404 15.28 -17.50 15.02
N VAL A 405 14.17 -18.22 14.90
CA VAL A 405 13.55 -18.96 16.00
C VAL A 405 13.46 -20.44 15.57
N PRO A 406 13.96 -21.39 16.37
CA PRO A 406 13.99 -22.81 16.03
C PRO A 406 12.61 -23.49 16.22
N ALA A 407 11.57 -22.91 15.64
CA ALA A 407 10.20 -23.43 15.63
C ALA A 407 9.56 -23.16 14.26
N GLU A 408 8.98 -24.18 13.61
CA GLU A 408 8.50 -24.08 12.22
C GLU A 408 7.36 -23.07 12.04
N SER A 409 6.50 -22.90 13.05
CA SER A 409 5.34 -22.01 12.99
C SER A 409 5.63 -20.55 13.32
N ILE A 410 6.86 -20.19 13.70
CA ILE A 410 7.18 -18.84 14.17
C ILE A 410 7.75 -17.99 13.04
N VAL A 411 7.29 -16.77 12.82
CA VAL A 411 8.01 -15.75 12.05
C VAL A 411 8.52 -14.68 13.02
N ALA A 412 9.78 -14.28 12.87
CA ALA A 412 10.36 -13.25 13.70
C ALA A 412 11.35 -12.37 12.94
N PHE A 413 11.35 -11.08 13.27
CA PHE A 413 12.27 -10.10 12.71
C PHE A 413 12.37 -8.88 13.63
N GLN A 414 13.42 -8.10 13.45
CA GLN A 414 13.68 -6.89 14.20
C GLN A 414 13.46 -5.65 13.34
N ARG A 415 12.86 -4.63 13.94
CA ARG A 415 12.90 -3.24 13.50
C ARG A 415 13.91 -2.50 14.37
N PRO A 416 15.14 -2.27 13.88
CA PRO A 416 16.20 -1.68 14.69
C PRO A 416 15.97 -0.18 14.89
N GLY A 417 16.13 0.29 16.13
CA GLY A 417 16.31 1.70 16.46
C GLY A 417 17.74 2.00 16.91
N ASP A 418 17.95 3.21 17.45
CA ASP A 418 19.29 3.68 17.86
C ASP A 418 19.80 2.98 19.12
N ASP A 419 19.00 2.96 20.19
CA ASP A 419 19.37 2.36 21.50
C ASP A 419 18.64 1.04 21.79
N ALA A 420 17.49 0.82 21.15
CA ALA A 420 16.65 -0.37 21.30
C ALA A 420 16.05 -0.75 19.94
N GLY A 421 15.61 -1.99 19.80
CA GLY A 421 14.87 -2.47 18.63
C GLY A 421 13.51 -3.04 19.04
N ILE A 422 12.62 -3.19 18.06
CA ILE A 422 11.39 -3.97 18.24
C ILE A 422 11.60 -5.34 17.62
N LEU A 423 11.59 -6.38 18.44
CA LEU A 423 11.44 -7.76 18.00
C LEU A 423 9.95 -8.02 17.76
N VAL A 424 9.59 -8.19 16.49
CA VAL A 424 8.29 -8.71 16.08
C VAL A 424 8.41 -10.22 16.06
N ILE A 425 7.53 -10.90 16.79
CA ILE A 425 7.48 -12.36 16.81
C ILE A 425 6.03 -12.83 16.74
N ALA A 426 5.72 -13.76 15.84
CA ALA A 426 4.36 -14.22 15.63
C ALA A 426 4.30 -15.73 15.36
N ASN A 427 3.30 -16.38 15.93
CA ASN A 427 3.02 -17.81 15.74
C ASN A 427 1.90 -17.99 14.72
N VAL A 428 2.19 -18.50 13.52
CA VAL A 428 1.16 -18.78 12.49
C VAL A 428 0.46 -20.12 12.69
N GLY A 429 0.86 -20.89 13.71
CA GLY A 429 0.33 -22.21 14.02
C GLY A 429 -0.90 -22.18 14.93
N SER A 430 -1.63 -23.29 14.93
CA SER A 430 -2.82 -23.51 15.77
C SER A 430 -2.50 -24.03 17.19
N ALA A 431 -1.23 -24.30 17.49
CA ALA A 431 -0.76 -24.76 18.80
C ALA A 431 0.10 -23.67 19.47
N ALA A 432 0.09 -23.65 20.80
CA ALA A 432 1.02 -22.81 21.56
C ALA A 432 2.47 -23.28 21.37
N VAL A 433 3.41 -22.35 21.42
CA VAL A 433 4.84 -22.61 21.23
C VAL A 433 5.63 -21.99 22.37
N SER A 434 6.46 -22.83 23.03
CA SER A 434 7.44 -22.41 24.02
C SER A 434 8.77 -22.13 23.35
N ILE A 435 9.27 -20.90 23.47
CA ILE A 435 10.54 -20.47 22.89
C ILE A 435 11.57 -20.39 24.01
N PRO A 436 12.66 -21.19 23.95
CA PRO A 436 13.67 -21.22 25.00
C PRO A 436 14.40 -19.88 25.17
N ALA A 437 14.74 -19.52 26.40
CA ALA A 437 15.47 -18.29 26.75
C ALA A 437 16.78 -18.09 25.96
N VAL A 438 17.47 -19.18 25.60
CA VAL A 438 18.72 -19.11 24.81
C VAL A 438 18.54 -18.43 23.46
N THR A 439 17.34 -18.52 22.87
CA THR A 439 16.99 -17.84 21.61
C THR A 439 17.12 -16.32 21.73
N PHE A 440 16.88 -15.76 22.91
CA PHE A 440 16.94 -14.32 23.18
C PHE A 440 18.24 -13.86 23.82
N SER A 441 19.25 -14.72 23.92
CA SER A 441 20.50 -14.45 24.67
C SER A 441 21.31 -13.24 24.18
N GLY A 442 21.06 -12.77 22.96
CA GLY A 442 21.62 -11.53 22.38
C GLY A 442 20.96 -10.24 22.87
N PHE A 443 19.89 -10.30 23.66
CA PHE A 443 19.21 -9.16 24.26
C PHE A 443 19.36 -9.15 25.77
N ASP A 444 19.09 -8.00 26.38
CA ASP A 444 18.83 -7.92 27.81
C ASP A 444 17.59 -8.73 28.20
N ALA A 445 17.56 -9.16 29.46
CA ALA A 445 16.51 -10.02 29.98
C ALA A 445 15.15 -9.28 30.06
N ASP A 446 15.16 -8.00 30.43
CA ASP A 446 13.94 -7.19 30.52
C ASP A 446 13.57 -6.65 29.13
N ALA A 447 12.38 -7.03 28.66
CA ALA A 447 11.77 -6.52 27.44
C ALA A 447 10.36 -5.97 27.73
N GLU A 448 9.91 -5.02 26.92
CA GLU A 448 8.55 -4.47 27.02
C GLU A 448 7.69 -4.96 25.86
N ASP A 449 6.57 -5.62 26.13
CA ASP A 449 5.52 -5.82 25.14
C ASP A 449 4.80 -4.50 24.89
N LEU A 450 5.00 -3.92 23.71
CA LEU A 450 4.44 -2.63 23.34
C LEU A 450 2.93 -2.66 23.13
N VAL A 451 2.38 -3.81 22.78
CA VAL A 451 0.94 -3.96 22.57
C VAL A 451 0.28 -4.02 23.94
N ASP A 452 0.71 -4.90 24.83
CA ASP A 452 0.04 -5.06 26.12
C ASP A 452 0.55 -4.14 27.24
N GLY A 453 1.67 -3.44 27.02
CA GLY A 453 2.27 -2.54 28.00
C GLY A 453 2.79 -3.27 29.23
N ILE A 454 3.22 -4.52 29.07
CA ILE A 454 3.71 -5.39 30.14
C ILE A 454 5.19 -5.70 29.95
N ARG A 455 5.90 -5.95 31.06
CA ARG A 455 7.29 -6.41 31.02
C ARG A 455 7.35 -7.92 30.86
N ILE A 456 8.31 -8.38 30.08
CA ILE A 456 8.59 -9.77 29.77
C ILE A 456 10.04 -10.05 30.18
N ASP A 457 10.26 -11.10 30.97
CA ASP A 457 11.61 -11.59 31.27
C ASP A 457 12.03 -12.66 30.26
N LEU A 458 12.82 -12.25 29.27
CA LEU A 458 13.35 -13.13 28.22
C LEU A 458 14.31 -14.21 28.77
N ALA A 459 14.82 -14.08 30.00
CA ALA A 459 15.61 -15.12 30.64
C ALA A 459 14.79 -16.35 31.05
N GLU A 460 13.46 -16.22 31.12
CA GLU A 460 12.53 -17.34 31.34
C GLU A 460 12.06 -17.98 30.02
N GLY A 461 12.36 -17.36 28.88
CA GLY A 461 11.82 -17.74 27.57
C GLY A 461 10.53 -16.99 27.24
N LEU A 462 9.82 -17.43 26.20
CA LEU A 462 8.56 -16.82 25.77
C LEU A 462 7.56 -17.89 25.34
N GLU A 463 6.36 -17.87 25.92
CA GLU A 463 5.23 -18.65 25.44
C GLU A 463 4.40 -17.82 24.47
N LEU A 464 4.09 -18.39 23.29
CA LEU A 464 3.19 -17.80 22.32
C LEU A 464 1.96 -18.68 22.12
N ALA A 465 0.78 -18.11 22.31
CA ALA A 465 -0.50 -18.75 22.03
C ALA A 465 -0.70 -18.97 20.51
N PRO A 466 -1.66 -19.81 20.10
CA PRO A 466 -2.04 -19.96 18.70
C PRO A 466 -2.38 -18.61 18.06
N TYR A 467 -1.77 -18.32 16.90
CA TYR A 467 -2.02 -17.08 16.15
C TYR A 467 -1.70 -15.79 16.91
N GLU A 468 -0.84 -15.86 17.92
CA GLU A 468 -0.41 -14.69 18.68
C GLU A 468 0.76 -13.96 17.99
N ALA A 469 0.73 -12.63 18.03
CA ALA A 469 1.84 -11.77 17.61
C ALA A 469 2.19 -10.80 18.75
N ARG A 470 3.49 -10.64 19.00
CA ARG A 470 4.05 -9.78 20.05
C ARG A 470 5.03 -8.80 19.43
N TRP A 471 5.00 -7.54 19.88
CA TRP A 471 5.98 -6.51 19.52
C TRP A 471 6.77 -6.16 20.77
N LEU A 472 7.96 -6.75 20.91
CA LEU A 472 8.78 -6.62 22.10
C LEU A 472 9.86 -5.57 21.86
N ARG A 473 9.88 -4.50 22.64
CA ARG A 473 11.04 -3.60 22.68
C ARG A 473 12.15 -4.29 23.46
N VAL A 474 13.28 -4.50 22.77
CA VAL A 474 14.45 -5.24 23.24
C VAL A 474 15.70 -4.38 23.11
N VAL A 475 16.63 -4.53 24.06
CA VAL A 475 17.92 -3.86 24.04
C VAL A 475 19.00 -4.90 23.70
N PRO A 476 19.76 -4.74 22.61
CA PRO A 476 20.89 -5.62 22.29
C PRO A 476 21.94 -5.60 23.39
N ARG A 477 22.45 -6.77 23.77
CA ARG A 477 23.61 -6.87 24.67
C ARG A 477 24.89 -6.49 23.93
N SER A 478 25.68 -5.62 24.56
CA SER A 478 26.99 -5.17 24.09
C SER A 478 28.05 -6.24 24.14
#